data_AF-A0A969AY30-F1
#
_entry.id   AF-A0A969AY30-F1
#
_cell.length_a   1.000
_cell.length_b   1.000
_cell.length_c   1.000
_cell.angle_alpha   90.00
_cell.angle_beta   90.00
_cell.angle_gamma   90.00
#
_symmetry.space_group_name_H-M   'P 1'
#
loop_
_entity.id
_entity.type
_entity.pdbx_description
1 polymer ?
#
loop_
_entity_poly.entity_id
_entity_poly.type
_entity_poly.pdbx_seq_one_letter_code
_entity_poly.pdbx_strand_id
1 'polypeptide(L)'
;MEFKELEKLITEIADQNKLNKEMVIENLADILKIKYGISIMDKERDLIDEVKNKVITKLYNLENHTCSADGQLEKTFKLDMLEADYLGSAMDELQREGLVISEQFKMSLTKEGIMKFKEFYGEI
;
A
#
# COMPACT_ATOMS: atom_id res chain seq x y z
N MET A 1 -12.77 21.39 -14.38
CA MET A 1 -12.61 20.60 -15.62
C MET A 1 -13.25 19.25 -15.36
N GLU A 2 -14.23 18.88 -16.18
CA GLU A 2 -14.87 17.56 -16.08
C GLU A 2 -14.02 16.49 -16.77
N PHE A 3 -14.16 15.23 -16.38
CA PHE A 3 -13.41 14.11 -16.97
C PHE A 3 -13.56 14.05 -18.51
N LYS A 4 -14.75 14.39 -19.02
CA LYS A 4 -15.04 14.47 -20.46
C LYS A 4 -14.24 15.55 -21.19
N GLU A 5 -13.91 16.65 -20.53
CA GLU A 5 -13.09 17.72 -21.14
C GLU A 5 -11.63 17.30 -21.23
N LEU A 6 -11.13 16.58 -20.22
CA LEU A 6 -9.79 16.01 -20.23
C LEU A 6 -9.62 14.96 -21.34
N GLU A 7 -10.59 14.06 -21.52
CA GLU A 7 -10.57 13.06 -22.59
C GLU A 7 -10.54 13.69 -24.00
N LYS A 8 -11.28 14.80 -24.18
CA LYS A 8 -11.25 15.57 -25.42
C LYS A 8 -9.87 16.16 -25.66
N LEU A 9 -9.28 16.80 -24.66
CA LEU A 9 -7.93 17.37 -24.76
C LEU A 9 -6.87 16.29 -25.07
N ILE A 10 -6.94 15.13 -24.41
CA ILE A 10 -6.03 14.00 -24.68
C ILE A 10 -6.18 13.54 -26.14
N THR A 11 -7.42 13.43 -26.63
CA THR A 11 -7.68 13.02 -28.02
C THR A 11 -7.17 14.05 -29.02
N GLU A 12 -7.42 15.35 -28.79
CA GLU A 12 -6.92 16.42 -29.65
C GLU A 12 -5.38 16.47 -29.69
N ILE A 13 -4.71 16.31 -28.55
CA ILE A 13 -3.25 16.27 -28.48
C ILE A 13 -2.70 15.05 -29.22
N ALA A 14 -3.31 13.88 -29.04
CA ALA A 14 -2.93 12.65 -29.73
C ALA A 14 -3.04 12.81 -31.25
N ASP A 15 -4.17 13.35 -31.74
CA ASP A 15 -4.43 13.55 -33.16
C ASP A 15 -3.48 14.59 -33.78
N GLN A 16 -3.26 15.72 -33.11
CA GLN A 16 -2.37 16.79 -33.60
C GLN A 16 -0.91 16.35 -33.68
N ASN A 17 -0.45 15.53 -32.74
CA ASN A 17 0.94 15.11 -32.62
C ASN A 17 1.20 13.71 -33.20
N LYS A 18 0.19 13.05 -33.78
CA LYS A 18 0.25 11.66 -34.28
C LYS A 18 0.78 10.69 -33.22
N LEU A 19 0.37 10.89 -31.97
CA LEU A 19 0.71 10.03 -30.84
C LEU A 19 -0.47 9.09 -30.56
N ASN A 20 -0.22 7.94 -29.93
CA ASN A 20 -1.30 7.17 -29.35
C ASN A 20 -1.78 7.86 -28.05
N LYS A 21 -3.01 7.57 -27.64
CA LYS A 21 -3.59 8.17 -26.42
C LYS A 21 -2.82 7.76 -25.16
N GLU A 22 -2.32 6.53 -25.13
CA GLU A 22 -1.53 5.99 -24.01
C GLU A 22 -0.26 6.80 -23.76
N MET A 23 0.51 7.15 -24.80
CA MET A 23 1.71 8.00 -24.66
C MET A 23 1.37 9.42 -24.19
N VAL A 24 0.23 9.96 -24.58
CA VAL A 24 -0.22 11.27 -24.07
C VAL A 24 -0.52 11.17 -22.57
N ILE A 25 -1.16 10.09 -22.13
CA ILE A 25 -1.44 9.83 -20.71
C ILE A 25 -0.14 9.62 -19.92
N GLU A 26 0.81 8.84 -20.45
CA GLU A 26 2.12 8.60 -19.83
C GLU A 26 2.91 9.90 -19.66
N ASN A 27 3.02 10.70 -20.73
CA ASN A 27 3.69 12.00 -20.68
C ASN A 27 3.00 12.96 -19.69
N LEU A 28 1.67 12.95 -19.63
CA LEU A 28 0.93 13.76 -18.67
C LEU A 28 1.24 13.30 -17.24
N ALA A 29 1.26 12.00 -16.99
CA ALA A 29 1.61 11.43 -15.70
C ALA A 29 3.04 11.83 -15.30
N ASP A 30 4.01 11.77 -16.21
CA ASP A 30 5.40 12.14 -15.93
C ASP A 30 5.58 13.63 -15.66
N ILE A 31 4.89 14.50 -16.41
CA ILE A 31 4.87 15.94 -16.13
C ILE A 31 4.27 16.21 -14.74
N LEU A 32 3.18 15.53 -14.39
CA LEU A 32 2.54 15.66 -13.08
C LEU A 32 3.47 15.14 -11.96
N LYS A 33 4.18 14.04 -12.18
CA LYS A 33 5.19 13.50 -11.24
C LYS A 33 6.31 14.51 -10.99
N ILE A 34 6.90 15.08 -12.04
CA ILE A 34 7.97 16.07 -11.93
C ILE A 34 7.44 17.35 -11.25
N LYS A 35 6.28 17.85 -11.70
CA LYS A 35 5.73 19.12 -11.24
C LYS A 35 5.31 19.10 -9.78
N TYR A 36 4.80 17.97 -9.29
CA TYR A 36 4.33 17.82 -7.91
C TYR A 36 5.29 17.02 -7.03
N GLY A 37 6.49 16.68 -7.52
CA GLY A 37 7.47 15.90 -6.76
C GLY A 37 6.98 14.50 -6.37
N ILE A 38 6.04 13.93 -7.13
CA ILE A 38 5.48 12.62 -6.86
C ILE A 38 6.44 11.58 -7.48
N SER A 39 7.39 11.10 -6.68
CA SER A 39 8.05 9.82 -6.97
C SER A 39 7.03 8.72 -6.67
N ILE A 40 6.67 7.90 -7.67
CA ILE A 40 5.77 6.76 -7.46
C ILE A 40 6.33 5.85 -6.35
N MET A 41 7.65 5.68 -6.30
CA MET A 41 8.31 4.84 -5.30
C MET A 41 8.12 5.36 -3.86
N ASP A 42 8.07 6.68 -3.65
CA ASP A 42 7.89 7.24 -2.31
C ASP A 42 6.45 7.01 -1.84
N LYS A 43 5.47 7.16 -2.74
CA LYS A 43 4.06 6.87 -2.42
C LYS A 43 3.78 5.38 -2.24
N GLU A 44 4.41 4.52 -3.03
CA GLU A 44 4.32 3.07 -2.84
C GLU A 44 4.95 2.66 -1.51
N ARG A 45 6.08 3.25 -1.14
CA ARG A 45 6.71 3.03 0.16
C ARG A 45 5.79 3.47 1.30
N ASP A 46 5.23 4.67 1.21
CA ASP A 46 4.30 5.20 2.22
C ASP A 46 3.08 4.28 2.39
N LEU A 47 2.52 3.77 1.28
CA LEU A 47 1.41 2.81 1.31
C LEU A 47 1.81 1.48 1.95
N ILE A 48 2.98 0.94 1.61
CA ILE A 48 3.49 -0.29 2.25
C ILE A 48 3.64 -0.07 3.75
N ASP A 49 4.23 1.05 4.18
CA ASP A 49 4.41 1.36 5.59
C ASP A 49 3.08 1.59 6.33
N GLU A 50 2.08 2.19 5.69
CA GLU A 50 0.72 2.31 6.22
C GLU A 50 0.06 0.93 6.41
N VAL A 51 0.15 0.06 5.40
CA VAL A 51 -0.38 -1.30 5.48
C VAL A 51 0.32 -2.10 6.58
N LYS A 52 1.65 -2.01 6.69
CA LYS A 52 2.43 -2.62 7.79
C LYS A 52 1.92 -2.17 9.15
N ASN A 53 1.70 -0.87 9.32
CA ASN A 53 1.16 -0.32 10.56
C ASN A 53 -0.24 -0.85 10.89
N LYS A 54 -1.13 -0.95 9.90
CA LYS A 54 -2.47 -1.53 10.08
C LYS A 54 -2.40 -3.00 10.50
N VAL A 55 -1.54 -3.80 9.85
CA VAL A 55 -1.33 -5.21 10.19
C VAL A 55 -0.83 -5.36 11.63
N ILE A 56 0.27 -4.69 12.00
CA ILE A 56 0.84 -4.80 13.34
C ILE A 56 -0.17 -4.33 14.39
N THR A 57 -0.78 -3.17 14.19
CA THR A 57 -1.77 -2.60 15.13
C THR A 57 -2.94 -3.56 15.32
N LYS A 58 -3.44 -4.15 14.23
CA LYS A 58 -4.56 -5.07 14.31
C LYS A 58 -4.17 -6.34 15.05
N LEU A 59 -3.04 -6.95 14.70
CA LEU A 59 -2.55 -8.15 15.38
C LEU A 59 -2.31 -7.88 16.86
N TYR A 60 -1.69 -6.76 17.22
CA TYR A 60 -1.44 -6.40 18.62
C TYR A 60 -2.73 -6.35 19.45
N ASN A 61 -3.82 -5.85 18.86
CA ASN A 61 -5.11 -5.75 19.53
C ASN A 61 -5.95 -7.05 19.53
N LEU A 62 -5.48 -8.13 18.89
CA LEU A 62 -6.15 -9.43 18.92
C LEU A 62 -5.71 -10.26 20.12
N GLU A 63 -6.58 -11.19 20.53
CA GLU A 63 -6.26 -12.17 21.56
C GLU A 63 -5.06 -13.02 21.12
N ASN A 64 -4.06 -13.14 21.98
CA ASN A 64 -2.78 -13.82 21.69
C ASN A 64 -2.00 -13.26 20.50
N HIS A 65 -2.29 -12.02 20.09
CA HIS A 65 -1.65 -11.34 18.97
C HIS A 65 -1.66 -12.10 17.63
N THR A 66 -2.72 -12.89 17.40
CA THR A 66 -2.80 -13.87 16.31
C THR A 66 -4.12 -13.73 15.55
N CYS A 67 -4.10 -13.92 14.23
CA CYS A 67 -5.29 -14.07 13.39
C CYS A 67 -5.19 -15.31 12.48
N SER A 68 -6.34 -15.75 11.96
CA SER A 68 -6.37 -16.75 10.89
C SER A 68 -5.94 -16.14 9.55
N ALA A 69 -5.27 -16.92 8.72
CA ALA A 69 -4.91 -16.56 7.34
C ALA A 69 -5.96 -17.12 6.35
N ASP A 70 -7.24 -16.90 6.62
CA ASP A 70 -8.39 -17.49 5.92
C ASP A 70 -8.75 -16.80 4.59
N GLY A 71 -7.80 -16.11 3.97
CA GLY A 71 -7.98 -15.42 2.68
C GLY A 71 -8.87 -14.17 2.74
N GLN A 72 -9.27 -13.71 3.94
CA GLN A 72 -9.97 -12.43 4.14
C GLN A 72 -9.14 -11.45 4.98
N LEU A 73 -7.84 -11.43 4.73
CA LEU A 73 -6.90 -10.59 5.48
C LEU A 73 -7.18 -9.10 5.26
N GLU A 74 -7.63 -8.70 4.07
CA GLU A 74 -7.99 -7.32 3.74
C GLU A 74 -9.09 -6.81 4.66
N LYS A 75 -10.13 -7.64 4.90
CA LYS A 75 -11.21 -7.30 5.84
C LYS A 75 -10.73 -7.31 7.28
N THR A 76 -9.88 -8.28 7.64
CA THR A 76 -9.33 -8.41 8.98
C THR A 76 -8.54 -7.16 9.36
N PHE A 77 -7.70 -6.67 8.45
CA PHE A 77 -6.85 -5.49 8.62
C PHE A 77 -7.52 -4.18 8.23
N LYS A 78 -8.78 -4.21 7.76
CA LYS A 78 -9.56 -3.05 7.30
C LYS A 78 -8.82 -2.23 6.23
N LEU A 79 -8.29 -2.94 5.24
CA LEU A 79 -7.62 -2.35 4.09
C LEU A 79 -8.66 -1.89 3.07
N ASP A 80 -8.40 -0.77 2.43
CA ASP A 80 -9.11 -0.40 1.22
C ASP A 80 -8.60 -1.18 -0.01
N MET A 81 -9.19 -0.93 -1.18
CA MET A 81 -8.85 -1.65 -2.41
C MET A 81 -7.41 -1.42 -2.85
N LEU A 82 -6.87 -0.21 -2.66
CA LEU A 82 -5.50 0.13 -3.04
C LEU A 82 -4.51 -0.51 -2.05
N GLU A 83 -4.80 -0.43 -0.76
CA GLU A 83 -3.98 -1.00 0.30
C GLU A 83 -3.90 -2.53 0.23
N ALA A 84 -4.98 -3.17 -0.19
CA ALA A 84 -5.02 -4.63 -0.39
C ALA A 84 -3.96 -5.10 -1.41
N ASP A 85 -3.71 -4.31 -2.46
CA ASP A 85 -2.71 -4.64 -3.49
C ASP A 85 -1.28 -4.67 -2.91
N TYR A 86 -1.02 -3.93 -1.84
CA TYR A 86 0.29 -3.85 -1.17
C TYR A 86 0.43 -4.77 0.06
N LEU A 87 -0.64 -5.49 0.44
CA LEU A 87 -0.62 -6.38 1.60
C LEU A 87 0.47 -7.46 1.50
N GLY A 88 0.67 -8.04 0.31
CA GLY A 88 1.72 -9.05 0.10
C GLY A 88 3.11 -8.51 0.40
N SER A 89 3.45 -7.34 -0.15
CA SER A 89 4.75 -6.69 0.07
C SER A 89 4.96 -6.28 1.53
N ALA A 90 3.93 -5.72 2.17
CA ALA A 90 3.96 -5.38 3.58
C ALA A 90 4.23 -6.61 4.46
N MET A 91 3.56 -7.73 4.17
CA MET A 91 3.72 -8.99 4.90
C MET A 91 5.12 -9.59 4.75
N ASP A 92 5.66 -9.60 3.54
CA ASP A 92 7.02 -10.10 3.27
C ASP A 92 8.07 -9.29 4.02
N GLU A 93 7.90 -7.97 4.09
CA GLU A 93 8.79 -7.10 4.87
C GLU A 93 8.68 -7.36 6.36
N LEU A 94 7.46 -7.45 6.91
CA LEU A 94 7.26 -7.72 8.34
C LEU A 94 7.85 -9.07 8.77
N GLN A 95 7.78 -10.07 7.91
CA GLN A 95 8.43 -11.37 8.15
C GLN A 95 9.95 -11.27 8.06
N ARG A 96 10.48 -10.55 7.07
CA ARG A 96 11.93 -10.33 6.92
C ARG A 96 12.52 -9.55 8.09
N GLU A 97 11.76 -8.59 8.63
CA GLU A 97 12.09 -7.83 9.83
C GLU A 97 11.90 -8.62 11.14
N GLY A 98 11.37 -9.85 11.05
CA GLY A 98 11.15 -10.71 12.21
C GLY A 98 10.01 -10.27 13.12
N LEU A 99 9.11 -9.38 12.67
CA LEU A 99 8.02 -8.81 13.47
C LEU A 99 6.77 -9.67 13.44
N VAL A 100 6.55 -10.39 12.33
CA VAL A 100 5.41 -11.26 12.12
C VAL A 100 5.89 -12.64 11.69
N ILE A 101 5.19 -13.68 12.15
CA ILE A 101 5.33 -15.06 11.68
C ILE A 101 4.00 -15.51 11.07
N SER A 102 4.10 -16.20 9.93
CA SER A 102 2.98 -16.84 9.25
C SER A 102 3.19 -18.35 9.21
N GLU A 103 2.34 -19.10 9.88
CA GLU A 103 2.37 -20.57 9.95
C GLU A 103 1.06 -21.16 9.43
N GLN A 104 1.11 -21.87 8.30
CA GLN A 104 0.00 -22.56 7.64
C GLN A 104 -1.27 -21.71 7.43
N PHE A 105 -2.08 -21.57 8.48
CA PHE A 105 -3.37 -20.89 8.50
C PHE A 105 -3.44 -19.80 9.57
N LYS A 106 -2.30 -19.39 10.14
CA LYS A 106 -2.23 -18.41 11.22
C LYS A 106 -1.12 -17.40 10.98
N MET A 107 -1.38 -16.19 11.40
CA MET A 107 -0.45 -15.08 11.38
C MET A 107 -0.38 -14.48 12.79
N SER A 108 0.82 -14.22 13.28
CA SER A 108 1.02 -13.77 14.66
C SER A 108 2.18 -12.80 14.77
N LEU A 109 2.09 -11.84 15.71
CA LEU A 109 3.25 -11.04 16.07
C LEU A 109 4.27 -11.89 16.82
N THR A 110 5.55 -11.68 16.51
CA THR A 110 6.64 -12.23 17.31
C THR A 110 6.80 -11.42 18.60
N LYS A 111 7.59 -11.96 19.55
CA LYS A 111 7.98 -11.19 20.74
C LYS A 111 8.66 -9.87 20.38
N GLU A 112 9.49 -9.88 19.34
CA GLU A 112 10.15 -8.66 18.83
C GLU A 112 9.13 -7.67 18.25
N GLY A 113 8.16 -8.15 17.47
CA GLY A 113 7.07 -7.33 16.94
C GLY A 113 6.24 -6.65 18.03
N ILE A 114 5.93 -7.38 19.10
CA ILE A 114 5.22 -6.85 20.28
C ILE A 114 6.06 -5.77 20.98
N MET A 115 7.36 -6.01 21.18
CA MET A 115 8.24 -5.04 21.85
C MET A 115 8.40 -3.76 21.03
N LYS A 116 8.71 -3.87 19.73
CA LYS A 116 8.84 -2.69 18.86
C LYS A 116 7.56 -1.88 18.76
N PHE A 117 6.40 -2.54 18.72
CA PHE A 117 5.12 -1.82 18.73
C PHE A 117 4.97 -0.99 20.00
N LYS A 118 5.23 -1.58 21.17
CA LYS A 118 5.16 -0.86 22.44
C LYS A 118 6.14 0.31 22.54
N GLU A 119 7.36 0.16 22.04
CA GLU A 119 8.35 1.26 21.97
C GLU A 119 7.86 2.41 21.08
N PHE A 120 7.25 2.10 19.93
CA PHE A 120 6.77 3.11 18.99
C PHE A 120 5.57 3.91 19.53
N TYR A 121 4.69 3.25 20.29
CA TYR A 121 3.49 3.87 20.87
C TYR A 121 3.67 4.37 22.31
N GLY A 122 4.89 4.30 22.86
CA GLY A 122 5.21 4.84 24.19
C GLY A 122 4.58 4.06 25.36
N GLU A 123 4.33 2.76 25.18
CA GLU A 123 3.81 1.87 26.23
C GLU A 123 4.92 1.27 27.12
N ILE A 124 6.18 1.67 26.91
CA ILE A 124 7.35 1.31 27.73
C ILE A 124 8.22 2.54 27.99
#